data_AF-A0A8S3D778-F1
#
_entry.id   AF-A0A8S3D778-F1
#
_cell.length_a   1.000
_cell.length_b   1.000
_cell.length_c   1.000
_cell.angle_alpha   90.00
_cell.angle_beta   90.00
_cell.angle_gamma   90.00
#
_symmetry.space_group_name_H-M   'P 1'
#
loop_
_entity.id
_entity.type
_entity.pdbx_description
1 polymer ?
#
loop_
_entity_poly.entity_id
_entity_poly.type
_entity_poly.pdbx_seq_one_letter_code
_entity_poly.pdbx_strand_id
1 'polypeptide(L)' 'MDVREKDLKEKLHSSEYNGIKGVLEKLKVDVNKGLDSKNQQDLEQRRTAYGRNEIPPKPMKTFLRLCWDALHDML' A
#
# COMPACT_ATOMS: atom_id res chain seq x y z
N MET A 1 -0.47 -19.43 4.82
CA MET A 1 -1.02 -18.19 4.23
C MET A 1 -2.40 -17.85 4.81
N ASP A 2 -3.01 -18.81 5.51
CA ASP A 2 -4.40 -18.85 5.97
C ASP A 2 -4.77 -17.85 7.07
N VAL A 3 -3.80 -17.43 7.90
CA VAL A 3 -4.04 -16.46 8.97
C VAL A 3 -4.48 -15.11 8.39
N ARG A 4 -3.84 -14.70 7.29
CA ARG A 4 -4.15 -13.42 6.64
C ARG A 4 -5.53 -13.41 5.98
N GLU A 5 -6.02 -14.56 5.51
CA GLU A 5 -7.33 -14.65 4.87
C GLU A 5 -8.47 -14.56 5.89
N LYS A 6 -8.31 -15.17 7.06
CA LYS A 6 -9.30 -15.11 8.15
C LYS A 6 -9.43 -13.68 8.67
N ASP A 7 -8.31 -13.03 8.98
CA ASP A 7 -8.29 -11.64 9.43
C ASP A 7 -8.96 -10.68 8.44
N LEU A 8 -8.80 -10.94 7.14
CA LEU A 8 -9.35 -10.10 6.07
C LEU A 8 -10.86 -10.26 5.95
N LYS A 9 -11.38 -11.49 6.09
CA LYS A 9 -12.83 -11.75 6.14
C LYS A 9 -13.45 -11.10 7.38
N GLU A 10 -12.83 -11.22 8.54
CA GLU A 10 -13.31 -10.57 9.76
C GLU A 10 -13.35 -9.04 9.61
N LYS A 11 -12.29 -8.44 9.05
CA LYS A 11 -12.26 -6.99 8.76
C LYS A 11 -13.30 -6.56 7.73
N LEU A 12 -13.57 -7.37 6.71
CA LEU A 12 -14.56 -7.06 5.69
C LEU A 12 -15.98 -7.07 6.27
N HIS A 13 -16.28 -8.02 7.16
CA HIS A 13 -17.57 -8.14 7.84
C HIS A 13 -17.69 -7.22 9.07
N SER A 14 -16.62 -6.55 9.46
CA SER A 14 -16.65 -5.51 10.48
C SER A 14 -17.60 -4.37 10.07
N SER A 15 -18.22 -3.76 11.08
CA SER A 15 -19.11 -2.60 10.94
C SER A 15 -18.49 -1.43 10.15
N GLU A 16 -17.15 -1.35 10.11
CA GLU A 16 -16.42 -0.28 9.42
C GLU A 16 -16.52 -0.35 7.89
N TYR A 17 -16.65 -1.55 7.32
CA TYR A 17 -16.73 -1.76 5.87
C TYR A 17 -18.08 -2.32 5.43
N ASN A 18 -18.81 -2.97 6.34
CA ASN A 18 -20.15 -3.51 6.09
C ASN A 18 -20.23 -4.34 4.79
N GLY A 19 -19.21 -5.16 4.56
CA GLY A 19 -19.07 -5.98 3.37
C GLY A 19 -18.53 -5.25 2.14
N ILE A 20 -18.66 -5.91 0.98
CA ILE A 20 -18.05 -5.46 -0.27
C ILE A 20 -18.59 -4.09 -0.73
N LYS A 21 -19.88 -3.82 -0.48
CA LYS A 21 -20.53 -2.57 -0.88
C LYS A 21 -19.94 -1.35 -0.18
N GLY A 22 -19.69 -1.41 1.12
CA GLY A 22 -19.10 -0.27 1.84
C GLY A 22 -17.63 -0.07 1.51
N VAL A 23 -16.90 -1.12 1.13
CA VAL A 23 -15.55 -0.99 0.56
C VAL A 23 -15.59 -0.19 -0.76
N LEU A 24 -16.50 -0.55 -1.67
CA LEU A 24 -16.66 0.14 -2.95
C LEU A 24 -17.05 1.61 -2.79
N GLU A 25 -17.95 1.91 -1.84
CA GLU A 25 -18.36 3.27 -1.50
C GLU A 25 -17.19 4.09 -0.95
N LYS A 26 -16.43 3.53 0.00
CA LYS A 26 -15.23 4.19 0.56
C LYS A 26 -14.16 4.45 -0.49
N LEU A 27 -13.94 3.50 -1.40
CA LEU A 27 -12.96 3.63 -2.48
C LEU A 27 -13.46 4.55 -3.62
N LYS A 28 -14.76 4.89 -3.64
CA LYS A 28 -15.44 5.62 -4.71
C LYS A 28 -15.16 4.97 -6.07
N VAL A 29 -15.39 3.67 -6.17
CA VAL A 29 -15.10 2.85 -7.36
C VAL A 29 -16.38 2.17 -7.83
N ASP A 30 -16.58 2.14 -9.14
CA ASP A 30 -17.66 1.35 -9.74
C ASP A 30 -17.32 -0.13 -9.73
N VAL A 31 -18.29 -0.99 -9.39
CA VAL A 31 -18.08 -2.44 -9.24
C VAL A 31 -17.73 -3.12 -10.55
N ASN A 32 -18.29 -2.65 -11.66
CA ASN A 32 -18.18 -3.29 -12.96
C ASN A 32 -17.13 -2.62 -13.84
N LYS A 33 -17.02 -1.29 -13.75
CA LYS A 33 -16.13 -0.48 -14.58
C LYS A 33 -14.83 -0.09 -13.89
N GLY A 34 -14.77 -0.13 -12.56
CA GLY A 34 -13.59 0.28 -11.80
C GLY A 34 -13.43 1.81 -11.77
N LEU A 35 -12.18 2.26 -11.85
CA LEU A 35 -11.85 3.69 -11.97
C LEU A 35 -12.00 4.16 -13.41
N ASP A 36 -12.48 5.39 -13.59
CA ASP A 36 -12.56 6.00 -14.91
C ASP A 36 -11.17 6.42 -15.39
N SER A 37 -10.64 5.72 -16.40
CA SER A 37 -9.35 6.01 -17.01
C SER A 37 -9.30 7.33 -17.77
N LYS A 38 -10.46 7.91 -18.12
CA LYS A 38 -10.56 9.21 -18.80
C LYS A 38 -10.52 10.38 -17.82
N ASN A 39 -10.81 10.15 -16.54
CA ASN A 39 -10.79 11.18 -15.52
C ASN A 39 -9.38 11.35 -14.94
N GLN A 40 -8.50 12.04 -15.68
CA GLN A 40 -7.11 12.25 -15.28
C GLN A 40 -6.99 13.01 -13.95
N GLN A 41 -7.91 13.91 -13.64
CA GLN A 41 -7.90 14.68 -12.40
C GLN A 41 -8.15 13.78 -11.17
N ASP A 42 -9.12 12.86 -11.23
CA ASP A 42 -9.37 11.89 -10.15
C ASP A 42 -8.16 10.98 -9.94
N LEU A 43 -7.54 10.51 -11.03
CA LEU A 43 -6.36 9.64 -10.96
C LEU A 43 -5.15 10.35 -10.35
N GLU A 44 -4.92 11.62 -10.67
CA GLU A 44 -3.80 12.39 -10.14
C GLU A 44 -3.98 12.73 -8.65
N GLN A 45 -5.21 13.07 -8.24
CA GLN A 45 -5.54 13.26 -6.82
C GLN A 45 -5.32 11.97 -6.02
N ARG A 46 -5.75 10.82 -6.54
CA ARG A 46 -5.52 9.52 -5.90
C ARG A 46 -4.03 9.18 -5.78
N ARG A 47 -3.24 9.43 -6.84
CA ARG A 47 -1.78 9.23 -6.80
C ARG A 47 -1.10 10.11 -5.76
N THR A 48 -1.58 11.34 -5.60
CA THR A 48 -1.05 12.28 -4.59
C THR A 48 -1.45 11.85 -3.18
N ALA A 49 -2.69 11.39 -2.97
CA ALA A 49 -3.20 11.01 -1.65
C ALA A 49 -2.64 9.66 -1.16
N TYR A 50 -2.56 8.65 -2.04
CA TYR A 50 -2.15 7.29 -1.67
C TYR A 50 -0.68 6.97 -2.00
N GLY A 51 -0.04 7.80 -2.83
CA GLY A 51 1.30 7.54 -3.32
C GLY A 51 1.35 6.41 -4.37
N ARG A 52 2.57 5.96 -4.64
CA ARG A 52 2.85 4.89 -5.61
C ARG A 52 2.73 3.54 -4.89
N ASN A 53 2.08 2.55 -5.51
CA ASN A 53 1.94 1.20 -4.97
C ASN A 53 3.25 0.40 -5.12
N GLU A 54 4.33 0.93 -4.55
CA GLU A 54 5.65 0.33 -4.57
C GLU A 54 6.20 0.33 -3.15
N ILE A 55 6.69 -0.83 -2.74
CA ILE A 55 7.43 -0.94 -1.50
C ILE A 55 8.77 -0.27 -1.76
N PRO A 56 9.11 0.84 -1.08
CA PRO A 56 10.38 1.49 -1.30
C PRO A 56 11.49 0.49 -0.99
N PRO A 57 12.51 0.35 -1.88
CA PRO A 57 13.62 -0.54 -1.60
C PRO A 57 14.28 -0.10 -0.31
N LYS A 58 14.56 -1.05 0.58
CA LYS A 58 15.26 -0.76 1.82
C LYS A 58 16.56 -0.02 1.46
N PRO A 59 16.82 1.19 2.02
CA PRO A 59 18.03 1.91 1.69
C PRO A 59 19.22 1.02 2.02
N MET A 60 19.99 0.66 0.99
CA MET A 60 21.21 -0.11 1.18
C MET A 60 22.22 0.76 1.91
N LYS A 61 23.04 0.15 2.78
CA LYS A 61 24.17 0.86 3.38
C LYS A 61 25.04 1.40 2.24
N THR A 62 25.41 2.69 2.32
CA THR A 62 26.34 3.27 1.36
C THR A 62 27.69 2.57 1.49
N PHE A 63 28.47 2.55 0.41
CA PHE A 63 29.82 1.97 0.43
C PHE A 63 30.68 2.56 1.57
N LEU A 64 30.62 3.87 1.79
CA LEU A 64 31.34 4.53 2.89
C LEU A 64 30.87 4.06 4.27
N ARG A 65 29.57 3.81 4.46
CA ARG A 65 29.06 3.26 5.72
C ARG A 65 29.56 1.83 5.94
N LEU A 66 29.65 1.03 4.88
CA LEU A 66 30.22 -0.31 4.95
C LEU A 66 31.72 -0.28 5.28
N CYS A 67 32.48 0.63 4.67
CA CYS A 67 33.89 0.83 5.01
C CYS A 67 34.08 1.30 6.45
N TRP A 68 33.24 2.22 6.92
CA TRP A 68 33.25 2.70 8.30
C TRP A 68 32.95 1.58 9.30
N ASP A 69 31.90 0.80 9.04
CA ASP A 69 31.55 -0.36 9.88
C ASP A 69 32.72 -1.36 9.90
N ALA A 70 33.33 -1.69 8.75
CA ALA A 70 34.45 -2.63 8.65
C ALA A 70 35.73 -2.16 9.38
N LEU A 71 35.99 -0.85 9.43
CA LEU A 71 37.11 -0.27 10.17
C LEU A 71 36.94 -0.38 11.70
N HIS A 72 35.70 -0.30 12.19
CA HIS A 72 35.39 -0.38 13.62
C HIS A 72 35.10 -1.80 14.10
N ASP A 73 34.98 -2.78 13.20
CA ASP A 73 34.67 -4.18 13.54
C ASP A 73 35.88 -4.92 14.14
N MET A 74 37.10 -4.39 13.97
CA MET A 74 38.34 -4.96 14.54
C MET A 74 38.94 -4.14 15.71
N LEU A 75 38.37 -2.99 16.06
CA LEU A 75 38.79 -2.15 17.19
C LEU A 75 37.96 -2.45 18.44
#